data_AF-A0A9D2CJY3-F1
#
_entry.id   AF-A0A9D2CJY3-F1
#
_cell.length_a   1.000
_cell.length_b   1.000
_cell.length_c   1.000
_cell.angle_alpha   90.00
_cell.angle_beta   90.00
_cell.angle_gamma   90.00
#
_symmetry.space_group_name_H-M   'P 1'
#
loop_
_entity.id
_entity.type
_entity.pdbx_description
1 polymer ?
#
loop_
_entity_poly.entity_id
_entity_poly.type
_entity_poly.pdbx_seq_one_letter_code
_entity_poly.pdbx_strand_id
1 'polypeptide(L)'
;MKKIVAITLALLVLAGCSSETYTSGLGMVNSIGSSKSATEEAAGLAQADVTAASVMLDSKGTIVGISFDVVQTKVNFDATGTITTDLATEFKTKKELKEDYNMKPASPIGKEWYEQIDALEKYAMGKAAADFVATPTKAKDEHHTAVPDVEDLASSCTMDIGDFLAAAEKAVANAK
;
A
#
# COMPACT_ATOMS: atom_id res chain seq x y z
N MET A 1 12.36 -53.80 -53.65
CA MET A 1 13.52 -53.82 -52.73
C MET A 1 13.53 -52.52 -51.96
N LYS A 2 13.55 -52.63 -50.63
CA LYS A 2 13.53 -51.56 -49.62
C LYS A 2 14.69 -50.58 -49.81
N LYS A 3 14.47 -49.25 -49.68
CA LYS A 3 15.30 -48.26 -48.92
C LYS A 3 14.44 -47.00 -48.61
N ILE A 4 14.05 -46.79 -47.33
CA ILE A 4 14.51 -45.70 -46.41
C ILE A 4 13.83 -44.35 -46.73
N VAL A 5 12.71 -44.00 -46.07
CA VAL A 5 12.59 -43.18 -44.83
C VAL A 5 13.12 -41.75 -44.98
N ALA A 6 12.20 -40.78 -45.01
CA ALA A 6 12.40 -39.42 -44.51
C ALA A 6 11.02 -38.87 -44.09
N ILE A 7 10.64 -39.18 -42.85
CA ILE A 7 9.54 -38.54 -42.12
C ILE A 7 10.05 -37.16 -41.71
N THR A 8 9.50 -36.09 -42.28
CA THR A 8 9.73 -34.72 -41.78
C THR A 8 8.82 -34.50 -40.57
N LEU A 9 9.35 -34.89 -39.40
CA LEU A 9 8.83 -34.53 -38.09
C LEU A 9 9.52 -33.24 -37.62
N ALA A 10 8.77 -32.40 -36.89
CA ALA A 10 9.20 -31.27 -36.06
C ALA A 10 9.28 -29.91 -36.78
N LEU A 11 8.76 -28.79 -36.26
CA LEU A 11 8.20 -28.44 -34.95
C LEU A 11 6.89 -27.68 -35.18
N LEU A 12 5.75 -28.25 -34.74
CA LEU A 12 4.68 -27.39 -34.23
C LEU A 12 5.18 -26.92 -32.86
N VAL A 13 5.54 -25.64 -32.74
CA VAL A 13 5.77 -25.01 -31.44
C VAL A 13 4.40 -25.00 -30.76
N LEU A 14 4.09 -26.07 -30.04
CA LEU A 14 3.21 -26.00 -28.88
C LEU A 14 3.93 -25.04 -27.92
N ALA A 15 3.70 -23.74 -28.10
CA ALA A 15 3.91 -22.77 -27.04
C ALA A 15 3.07 -23.31 -25.89
N GLY A 16 3.75 -23.94 -24.93
CA GLY A 16 3.12 -24.45 -23.74
C GLY A 16 2.28 -23.32 -23.17
N CYS A 17 1.02 -23.62 -22.88
CA CYS A 17 0.27 -22.84 -21.93
C CYS A 17 1.01 -23.03 -20.60
N SER A 18 2.11 -22.28 -20.39
CA SER A 18 2.72 -22.17 -19.07
C SER A 18 1.65 -21.53 -18.22
N SER A 19 1.06 -22.29 -17.30
CA SER A 19 0.21 -21.70 -16.27
C SER A 19 1.05 -20.63 -15.58
N GLU A 20 0.69 -19.36 -15.73
CA GLU A 20 1.36 -18.30 -14.99
C GLU A 20 1.15 -18.61 -13.50
N THR A 21 2.26 -18.81 -12.79
CA THR A 21 2.26 -18.99 -11.35
C THR A 21 2.31 -17.61 -10.72
N TYR A 22 1.33 -17.31 -9.89
CA TYR A 22 1.29 -16.09 -9.10
C TYR A 22 1.57 -16.41 -7.64
N THR A 23 2.30 -15.53 -6.97
CA THR A 23 2.42 -15.54 -5.52
C THR A 23 1.70 -14.33 -4.95
N SER A 24 1.24 -14.42 -3.70
CA SER A 24 0.63 -13.28 -3.02
C SER A 24 1.12 -13.15 -1.60
N GLY A 25 1.19 -11.92 -1.10
CA GLY A 25 1.67 -11.63 0.24
C GLY A 25 1.04 -10.40 0.86
N LEU A 26 1.13 -10.34 2.19
CA LEU A 26 0.61 -9.26 3.02
C LEU A 26 1.72 -8.66 3.87
N GLY A 27 1.66 -7.36 4.09
CA GLY A 27 2.62 -6.62 4.91
C GLY A 27 1.95 -5.47 5.65
N MET A 28 2.45 -5.14 6.84
CA MET A 28 1.92 -4.07 7.67
C MET A 28 3.03 -3.26 8.34
N VAL A 29 2.77 -1.96 8.51
CA VAL A 29 3.55 -1.02 9.32
C VAL A 29 2.60 -0.39 10.33
N ASN A 30 3.01 -0.38 11.60
CA ASN A 30 2.20 0.11 12.70
C ASN A 30 2.89 1.30 13.34
N SER A 31 2.14 2.34 13.67
CA SER A 31 2.64 3.51 14.40
C SER A 31 1.68 3.89 15.53
N ILE A 32 2.24 4.30 16.66
CA ILE A 32 1.50 4.92 17.78
C ILE A 32 1.92 6.38 17.99
N GLY A 33 2.70 6.95 17.05
CA GLY A 33 3.34 8.26 17.22
C GLY A 33 2.38 9.44 17.36
N SER A 34 1.11 9.27 16.99
CA SER A 34 0.05 10.29 17.16
C SER A 34 -0.64 10.23 18.51
N SER A 35 -0.27 9.29 19.39
CA SER A 35 -0.82 9.21 20.75
C SER A 35 -0.42 10.41 21.60
N LYS A 36 -1.31 10.84 22.49
CA LYS A 36 -1.13 12.00 23.38
C LYS A 36 -1.60 11.64 24.78
N SER A 37 -0.81 11.99 25.80
CA SER A 37 -1.25 11.89 27.19
C SER A 37 -2.39 12.89 27.45
N ALA A 38 -3.29 12.54 28.36
CA ALA A 38 -4.27 13.49 28.90
C ALA A 38 -3.57 14.57 29.73
N THR A 39 -4.13 15.77 29.73
CA THR A 39 -3.76 16.88 30.62
C THR A 39 -4.98 17.34 31.42
N GLU A 40 -4.83 18.33 32.28
CA GLU A 40 -5.98 18.91 33.00
C GLU A 40 -6.94 19.64 32.05
N GLU A 41 -6.45 20.10 30.89
CA GLU A 41 -7.18 20.92 29.92
C GLU A 41 -7.60 20.16 28.65
N ALA A 42 -7.07 18.95 28.42
CA ALA A 42 -7.32 18.18 27.21
C ALA A 42 -7.40 16.67 27.48
N ALA A 43 -8.34 16.01 26.80
CA ALA A 43 -8.42 14.56 26.78
C ALA A 43 -7.16 13.95 26.15
N GLY A 44 -6.79 12.77 26.65
CA GLY A 44 -5.76 11.94 26.05
C GLY A 44 -6.28 11.20 24.82
N LEU A 45 -5.34 10.77 23.99
CA LEU A 45 -5.59 10.03 22.76
C LEU A 45 -4.64 8.84 22.68
N ALA A 46 -5.20 7.63 22.69
CA ALA A 46 -4.49 6.42 22.27
C ALA A 46 -4.80 6.21 20.78
N GLN A 47 -3.79 6.37 19.93
CA GLN A 47 -3.94 6.19 18.49
C GLN A 47 -2.98 5.12 17.98
N ALA A 48 -3.52 4.16 17.23
CA ALA A 48 -2.75 3.20 16.46
C ALA A 48 -3.11 3.32 14.98
N ASP A 49 -2.11 3.63 14.17
CA ASP A 49 -2.22 3.67 12.72
C ASP A 49 -1.61 2.39 12.15
N VAL A 50 -2.36 1.69 11.32
CA VAL A 50 -1.92 0.46 10.66
C VAL A 50 -2.01 0.67 9.16
N THR A 51 -0.84 0.79 8.53
CA THR A 51 -0.69 0.81 7.07
C THR A 51 -0.50 -0.61 6.58
N ALA A 52 -1.43 -1.11 5.76
CA ALA A 52 -1.41 -2.46 5.21
C ALA A 52 -1.15 -2.43 3.71
N ALA A 53 -0.47 -3.46 3.21
CA ALA A 53 -0.24 -3.72 1.80
C ALA A 53 -0.57 -5.18 1.48
N SER A 54 -1.20 -5.39 0.33
CA SER A 54 -1.31 -6.68 -0.33
C SER A 54 -0.62 -6.62 -1.67
N VAL A 55 0.11 -7.65 -2.05
CA VAL A 55 0.78 -7.74 -3.36
C VAL A 55 0.52 -9.08 -4.00
N MET A 56 0.40 -9.09 -5.33
CA MET A 56 0.39 -10.25 -6.19
C MET A 56 1.51 -10.11 -7.22
N LEU A 57 2.35 -11.13 -7.32
CA LEU A 57 3.52 -11.15 -8.20
C LEU A 57 3.37 -12.25 -9.26
N ASP A 58 3.79 -11.98 -10.48
CA ASP A 58 3.99 -13.02 -11.48
C ASP A 58 5.29 -13.82 -11.22
N SER A 59 5.56 -14.81 -12.07
CA SER A 59 6.75 -15.66 -11.96
C SER A 59 8.09 -14.91 -12.13
N LYS A 60 8.06 -13.66 -12.59
CA LYS A 60 9.24 -12.79 -12.77
C LYS A 60 9.42 -11.82 -11.61
N GLY A 61 8.52 -11.83 -10.62
CA GLY A 61 8.51 -10.86 -9.52
C GLY A 61 7.96 -9.50 -9.94
N THR A 62 7.20 -9.43 -11.04
CA THR A 62 6.49 -8.23 -11.47
C THR A 62 5.16 -8.11 -10.73
N ILE A 63 4.84 -6.90 -10.28
CA ILE A 63 3.58 -6.60 -9.61
C ILE A 63 2.43 -6.68 -10.63
N VAL A 64 1.55 -7.67 -10.45
CA VAL A 64 0.31 -7.86 -11.22
C VAL A 64 -0.94 -7.55 -10.40
N GLY A 65 -0.78 -7.24 -9.11
CA GLY A 65 -1.81 -6.69 -8.26
C GLY A 65 -1.20 -6.08 -7.01
N ILE A 66 -1.73 -4.96 -6.56
CA ILE A 66 -1.34 -4.33 -5.31
C ILE A 66 -2.50 -3.53 -4.74
N SER A 67 -2.66 -3.54 -3.43
CA SER A 67 -3.59 -2.65 -2.74
C SER A 67 -3.06 -2.27 -1.38
N PHE A 68 -3.20 -0.99 -1.05
CA PHE A 68 -2.89 -0.41 0.23
C PHE A 68 -4.15 0.06 0.94
N ASP A 69 -4.11 0.06 2.26
CA ASP A 69 -5.11 0.76 3.06
C ASP A 69 -4.50 1.18 4.40
N VAL A 70 -5.15 2.11 5.08
CA VAL A 70 -4.78 2.51 6.43
C VAL A 70 -6.02 2.51 7.31
N VAL A 71 -5.93 1.91 8.48
CA VAL A 71 -6.90 2.14 9.56
C VAL A 71 -6.23 3.00 10.63
N GLN A 72 -6.95 4.02 11.09
CA GLN A 72 -6.52 4.88 12.20
C GLN A 72 -7.47 4.65 13.37
N THR A 73 -7.03 3.82 14.32
CA THR A 73 -7.82 3.52 15.53
C THR A 73 -7.55 4.60 16.56
N LYS A 74 -8.57 5.40 16.91
CA LYS A 74 -8.45 6.56 17.81
C LYS A 74 -9.37 6.39 19.02
N VAL A 75 -8.78 6.17 20.20
CA VAL A 75 -9.49 5.99 21.46
C VAL A 75 -9.15 7.16 22.39
N ASN A 76 -10.15 7.97 22.72
CA ASN A 76 -10.00 9.07 23.67
C ASN A 76 -10.19 8.58 25.10
N PHE A 77 -9.47 9.20 26.02
CA PHE A 77 -9.59 8.96 27.45
C PHE A 77 -9.41 10.26 28.24
N ASP A 78 -9.98 10.36 29.44
CA ASP A 78 -9.84 11.54 30.30
C ASP A 78 -8.60 11.46 31.22
N ALA A 79 -8.36 12.50 32.02
CA ALA A 79 -7.22 12.57 32.95
C ALA A 79 -7.26 11.48 34.05
N THR A 80 -8.39 10.81 34.27
CA THR A 80 -8.53 9.67 35.19
C THR A 80 -8.22 8.33 34.52
N GLY A 81 -8.01 8.32 33.19
CA GLY A 81 -7.84 7.12 32.39
C GLY A 81 -9.15 6.48 31.95
N THR A 82 -10.29 7.13 32.16
CA THR A 82 -11.59 6.62 31.71
C THR A 82 -11.71 6.81 30.21
N ILE A 83 -12.05 5.73 29.48
CA ILE A 83 -12.29 5.78 28.04
C ILE A 83 -13.56 6.61 27.77
N THR A 84 -13.43 7.61 26.90
CA THR A 84 -14.54 8.50 26.52
C THR A 84 -15.03 8.25 25.09
N THR A 85 -14.25 7.56 24.26
CA THR A 85 -14.75 7.02 22.99
C THR A 85 -15.78 5.92 23.27
N ASP A 86 -16.88 5.90 22.51
CA ASP A 86 -17.90 4.84 22.61
C ASP A 86 -17.27 3.46 22.37
N LEU A 87 -17.51 2.51 23.26
CA LEU A 87 -16.99 1.15 23.18
C LEU A 87 -17.54 0.37 21.98
N ALA A 88 -18.68 0.80 21.42
CA ALA A 88 -19.23 0.23 20.19
C ALA A 88 -18.66 0.87 18.92
N THR A 89 -17.69 1.79 19.02
CA THR A 89 -17.09 2.44 17.85
C THR A 89 -16.41 1.44 16.93
N GLU A 90 -16.82 1.41 15.67
CA GLU A 90 -16.12 0.69 14.60
C GLU A 90 -15.16 1.65 13.88
N PHE A 91 -13.92 1.18 13.65
CA PHE A 91 -12.90 1.95 12.95
C PHE A 91 -12.81 1.49 11.50
N LYS A 92 -13.39 2.29 10.60
CA LYS A 92 -13.29 2.07 9.16
C LYS A 92 -11.90 2.38 8.65
N THR A 93 -11.48 1.69 7.60
CA THR A 93 -10.26 2.05 6.87
C THR A 93 -10.46 3.34 6.07
N LYS A 94 -9.36 3.96 5.64
CA LYS A 94 -9.43 5.18 4.83
C LYS A 94 -10.08 4.93 3.46
N LYS A 95 -9.92 3.76 2.84
CA LYS A 95 -10.66 3.41 1.61
C LYS A 95 -12.15 3.19 1.85
N GLU A 96 -12.54 2.69 3.03
CA GLU A 96 -13.96 2.55 3.40
C GLU A 96 -14.62 3.91 3.67
N LEU A 97 -13.88 4.84 4.28
CA LEU A 97 -14.36 6.20 4.56
C LEU A 97 -14.57 7.03 3.28
N LYS A 98 -13.69 6.89 2.28
CA LYS A 98 -13.71 7.72 1.06
C LYS A 98 -13.78 9.21 1.40
N GLU A 99 -14.85 9.90 0.99
CA GLU A 99 -15.08 11.33 1.26
C GLU A 99 -15.25 11.63 2.75
N ASP A 100 -15.69 10.66 3.57
CA ASP A 100 -15.81 10.84 5.02
C ASP A 100 -14.43 11.04 5.70
N TYR A 101 -13.34 10.66 5.02
CA TYR A 101 -11.99 10.96 5.49
C TYR A 101 -11.61 12.43 5.28
N ASN A 102 -12.22 13.09 4.29
CA ASN A 102 -12.21 14.54 4.07
C ASN A 102 -10.81 15.17 3.96
N MET A 103 -9.92 14.56 3.15
CA MET A 103 -8.59 15.11 2.87
C MET A 103 -8.59 16.13 1.73
N LYS A 104 -9.63 16.19 0.90
CA LYS A 104 -9.68 17.08 -0.27
C LYS A 104 -9.37 18.55 0.04
N PRO A 105 -9.88 19.16 1.13
CA PRO A 105 -9.57 20.55 1.46
C PRO A 105 -8.11 20.80 1.87
N ALA A 106 -7.44 19.78 2.42
CA ALA A 106 -6.03 19.86 2.83
C ALA A 106 -5.07 19.46 1.71
N SER A 107 -5.58 18.79 0.67
CA SER A 107 -4.79 18.28 -0.44
C SER A 107 -4.45 19.40 -1.43
N PRO A 108 -3.16 19.70 -1.68
CA PRO A 108 -2.75 20.75 -2.62
C PRO A 108 -3.11 20.43 -4.08
N ILE A 109 -3.42 19.16 -4.38
CA ILE A 109 -3.86 18.69 -5.70
C ILE A 109 -5.37 18.47 -5.77
N GLY A 110 -6.12 18.86 -4.74
CA GLY A 110 -7.59 18.77 -4.70
C GLY A 110 -8.12 17.34 -4.79
N LYS A 111 -7.34 16.35 -4.36
CA LYS A 111 -7.71 14.93 -4.35
C LYS A 111 -7.88 14.40 -2.94
N GLU A 112 -8.85 13.50 -2.78
CA GLU A 112 -8.99 12.70 -1.57
C GLU A 112 -7.83 11.71 -1.38
N TRP A 113 -7.70 11.20 -0.15
CA TRP A 113 -6.65 10.23 0.19
C TRP A 113 -6.73 8.97 -0.69
N TYR A 114 -7.93 8.44 -0.90
CA TYR A 114 -8.11 7.22 -1.68
C TYR A 114 -7.79 7.41 -3.17
N GLU A 115 -7.92 8.64 -3.69
CA GLU A 115 -7.53 8.95 -5.08
C GLU A 115 -6.00 9.03 -5.22
N GLN A 116 -5.31 9.47 -4.16
CA GLN A 116 -3.84 9.49 -4.12
C GLN A 116 -3.26 8.08 -3.95
N ILE A 117 -3.88 7.23 -3.11
CA ILE A 117 -3.40 5.85 -2.95
C ILE A 117 -3.61 5.02 -4.22
N ASP A 118 -4.73 5.22 -4.92
CA ASP A 118 -5.00 4.61 -6.23
C ASP A 118 -3.97 5.04 -7.30
N ALA A 119 -3.45 6.27 -7.23
CA ALA A 119 -2.35 6.70 -8.09
C ALA A 119 -1.03 5.94 -7.79
N LEU A 120 -0.71 5.71 -6.50
CA LEU A 120 0.45 4.90 -6.10
C LEU A 120 0.30 3.44 -6.54
N GLU A 121 -0.90 2.87 -6.39
CA GLU A 121 -1.22 1.50 -6.82
C GLU A 121 -1.06 1.36 -8.33
N LYS A 122 -1.60 2.29 -9.12
CA LYS A 122 -1.41 2.32 -10.58
C LYS A 122 0.04 2.49 -10.98
N TYR A 123 0.81 3.30 -10.25
CA TYR A 123 2.23 3.47 -10.48
C TYR A 123 3.00 2.15 -10.29
N ALA A 124 2.62 1.34 -9.32
CA ALA A 124 3.27 0.06 -9.01
C ALA A 124 3.04 -1.03 -10.07
N MET A 125 1.87 -1.02 -10.73
CA MET A 125 1.47 -2.06 -11.69
C MET A 125 2.50 -2.24 -12.81
N GLY A 126 2.90 -3.49 -13.05
CA GLY A 126 3.86 -3.85 -14.10
C GLY A 126 5.33 -3.58 -13.77
N LYS A 127 5.64 -2.99 -12.61
CA LYS A 127 7.03 -2.82 -12.13
C LYS A 127 7.55 -4.11 -11.49
N ALA A 128 8.87 -4.29 -11.51
CA ALA A 128 9.50 -5.28 -10.63
C ALA A 128 9.27 -4.84 -9.18
N ALA A 129 8.95 -5.80 -8.31
CA ALA A 129 8.66 -5.51 -6.91
C ALA A 129 9.80 -4.75 -6.21
N ALA A 130 11.05 -5.13 -6.49
CA ALA A 130 12.25 -4.48 -5.97
C ALA A 130 12.36 -3.00 -6.38
N ASP A 131 12.02 -2.68 -7.63
CA ASP A 131 12.05 -1.31 -8.14
C ASP A 131 10.95 -0.46 -7.50
N PHE A 132 9.76 -1.05 -7.30
CA PHE A 132 8.66 -0.34 -6.66
C PHE A 132 8.96 -0.02 -5.19
N VAL A 133 9.44 -0.98 -4.39
CA VAL A 133 9.74 -0.73 -2.97
C VAL A 133 10.91 0.25 -2.79
N ALA A 134 11.77 0.39 -3.80
CA ALA A 134 12.85 1.36 -3.86
C ALA A 134 12.46 2.71 -4.51
N THR A 135 11.16 2.99 -4.66
CA THR A 135 10.69 4.27 -5.23
C THR A 135 11.30 5.45 -4.47
N PRO A 136 11.99 6.38 -5.16
CA PRO A 136 12.60 7.53 -4.49
C PRO A 136 11.59 8.42 -3.77
N THR A 137 11.95 8.85 -2.56
CA THR A 137 11.20 9.79 -1.74
C THR A 137 12.08 10.94 -1.28
N LYS A 138 11.46 12.07 -0.97
CA LYS A 138 12.13 13.23 -0.37
C LYS A 138 11.34 13.82 0.80
N ALA A 139 12.04 14.51 1.68
CA ALA A 139 11.40 15.37 2.66
C ALA A 139 10.93 16.67 1.99
N LYS A 140 9.66 17.01 2.19
CA LYS A 140 9.04 18.27 1.78
C LYS A 140 9.00 19.27 2.94
N ASP A 141 8.64 18.79 4.12
CA ASP A 141 8.57 19.55 5.37
C ASP A 141 8.69 18.62 6.59
N GLU A 142 8.59 19.16 7.81
CA GLU A 142 8.72 18.38 9.05
C GLU A 142 7.64 17.30 9.24
N HIS A 143 6.49 17.46 8.57
CA HIS A 143 5.36 16.52 8.66
C HIS A 143 5.25 15.61 7.44
N HIS A 144 5.96 15.93 6.35
CA HIS A 144 5.99 15.17 5.10
C HIS A 144 7.44 14.83 4.76
N THR A 145 7.93 13.74 5.33
CA THR A 145 9.36 13.37 5.29
C THR A 145 9.70 12.42 4.15
N ALA A 146 8.70 11.83 3.50
CA ALA A 146 8.86 10.78 2.50
C ALA A 146 7.82 10.88 1.38
N VAL A 147 7.60 12.09 0.83
CA VAL A 147 6.75 12.28 -0.35
C VAL A 147 7.44 11.75 -1.61
N PRO A 148 6.71 11.37 -2.66
CA PRO A 148 7.32 10.91 -3.91
C PRO A 148 8.33 11.91 -4.49
N ASP A 149 9.50 11.41 -4.88
CA ASP A 149 10.51 12.16 -5.65
C ASP A 149 10.57 11.71 -7.11
N VAL A 150 9.41 11.38 -7.66
CA VAL A 150 9.21 11.00 -9.05
C VAL A 150 8.11 11.91 -9.60
N GLU A 151 8.39 12.74 -10.60
CA GLU A 151 7.51 13.83 -11.03
C GLU A 151 6.07 13.36 -11.37
N ASP A 152 5.95 12.30 -12.16
CA ASP A 152 4.64 11.76 -12.56
C ASP A 152 3.81 11.32 -11.35
N LEU A 153 4.45 10.68 -10.36
CA LEU A 153 3.78 10.25 -9.14
C LEU A 153 3.50 11.44 -8.21
N ALA A 154 4.44 12.37 -8.07
CA ALA A 154 4.28 13.56 -7.23
C ALA A 154 3.13 14.47 -7.69
N SER A 155 2.80 14.47 -8.98
CA SER A 155 1.65 15.20 -9.54
C SER A 155 0.29 14.62 -9.11
N SER A 156 0.28 13.35 -8.68
CA SER A 156 -0.95 12.58 -8.41
C SER A 156 -1.04 12.02 -7.00
N CYS A 157 0.07 12.02 -6.26
CA CYS A 157 0.20 11.62 -4.86
C CYS A 157 1.18 12.58 -4.15
N THR A 158 0.67 13.35 -3.20
CA THR A 158 1.44 14.36 -2.44
C THR A 158 1.64 14.01 -0.97
N MET A 159 1.05 12.91 -0.53
CA MET A 159 1.24 12.34 0.81
C MET A 159 2.55 11.55 0.90
N ASP A 160 3.03 11.36 2.13
CA ASP A 160 4.16 10.45 2.40
C ASP A 160 3.84 9.03 1.94
N ILE A 161 4.81 8.39 1.28
CA ILE A 161 4.68 7.02 0.79
C ILE A 161 5.59 6.00 1.48
N GLY A 162 6.46 6.44 2.39
CA GLY A 162 7.45 5.58 3.06
C GLY A 162 6.84 4.34 3.72
N ASP A 163 5.77 4.50 4.50
CA ASP A 163 5.09 3.38 5.15
C ASP A 163 4.41 2.43 4.16
N PHE A 164 3.92 2.93 3.01
CA PHE A 164 3.36 2.07 1.96
C PHE A 164 4.47 1.24 1.30
N LEU A 165 5.63 1.84 1.01
CA LEU A 165 6.78 1.13 0.46
C LEU A 165 7.30 0.06 1.43
N ALA A 166 7.41 0.38 2.72
CA ALA A 166 7.82 -0.57 3.75
C ALA A 166 6.79 -1.69 3.98
N ALA A 167 5.49 -1.38 3.91
CA ALA A 167 4.44 -2.41 3.97
C ALA A 167 4.49 -3.31 2.72
N ALA A 168 4.71 -2.75 1.53
CA ALA A 168 4.88 -3.51 0.29
C ALA A 168 6.12 -4.39 0.33
N GLU A 169 7.25 -3.93 0.86
CA GLU A 169 8.47 -4.73 1.03
C GLU A 169 8.20 -5.97 1.88
N LYS A 170 7.51 -5.81 3.02
CA LYS A 170 7.07 -6.94 3.84
C LYS A 170 6.11 -7.87 3.10
N ALA A 171 5.18 -7.32 2.34
CA ALA A 171 4.24 -8.10 1.53
C ALA A 171 4.97 -8.95 0.48
N VAL A 172 5.95 -8.37 -0.21
CA VAL A 172 6.80 -9.05 -1.20
C VAL A 172 7.62 -10.15 -0.53
N ALA A 173 8.23 -9.89 0.63
CA ALA A 173 8.98 -10.90 1.38
C ALA A 173 8.11 -12.07 1.86
N ASN A 174 6.82 -11.80 2.12
CA ASN A 174 5.85 -12.79 2.56
C ASN A 174 5.13 -13.51 1.40
N ALA A 175 5.40 -13.16 0.14
CA ALA A 175 4.71 -13.72 -1.01
C ALA A 175 5.06 -15.21 -1.21
N LYS A 176 4.02 -16.06 -1.30
CA LYS A 176 4.14 -17.52 -1.46
C LYS A 176 3.12 -18.05 -2.46
#